data_AF-A0A3S2AFY3-F1
#
_entry.id   AF-A0A3S2AFY3-F1
#
_cell.length_a   1.000
_cell.length_b   1.000
_cell.length_c   1.000
_cell.angle_alpha   90.00
_cell.angle_beta   90.00
_cell.angle_gamma   90.00
#
_symmetry.space_group_name_H-M   'P 1'
#
loop_
_entity.id
_entity.type
_entity.pdbx_description
1 polymer ?
#
loop_
_entity_poly.entity_id
_entity_poly.type
_entity_poly.pdbx_seq_one_letter_code
_entity_poly.pdbx_strand_id
1 'polypeptide(L)'
;ELIELVALRGGTGRPDIVSLPELFEARLTGLGGGSRPPFWFSRLTVRSIEIARNLLERLKQALAPLAAFRGRDDADLAALVRASVVTLENLGRTADGGLGELYAGDAGEKLAELLRGLVAASASLSFAATEWPDIMAALIAPETVKPAQGTDRNIAIWGALEARLLTVDTLVIGGLNEGGWPRKPESDRFMSRLMKTGIDLEPPERRIGLAAHDFQMAMGAGKVVLSRSARAGDAPAVPSRWLQRLLTFIGSDQAAELRRRGDELLAWARALDTGPRQDFAPRPQPKPPLSVRPTHFSVTEIETLRRDPYAVYARRILGLMPLDPVIRDPGAAERGTLFHAILHLFSGSVADPRAPDALAGLIAAGRACFAEAALPADVEAVWWPRFEKLAANIIEWERTRADAVTRRHAEERAGKTVVGQSGVTLSGYADRVDLLAGGMADILDYKTGSSPSKAQAHTLLAPQLALEGALLRRGAFKDLGPREPSQLAFIRLKPNGEVFEESILEHNRQPRTATDLAEEAWARLEKLLIHYADPVTGYLSRALPFREGETDGDYDHLARVLEWSAGGDAGDEGGEA
;
A
#
# COMPACT_ATOMS: atom_id res chain seq x y z
N GLU A 1 -1.39 -13.81 -12.99
CA GLU A 1 -1.68 -12.52 -13.65
C GLU A 1 -3.15 -12.33 -13.99
N LEU A 2 -3.75 -13.09 -14.93
CA LEU A 2 -5.14 -12.80 -15.35
C LEU A 2 -6.17 -12.81 -14.20
N ILE A 3 -6.12 -13.83 -13.34
CA ILE A 3 -6.98 -13.91 -12.14
C ILE A 3 -6.82 -12.66 -11.28
N GLU A 4 -5.59 -12.19 -11.11
CA GLU A 4 -5.29 -11.00 -10.33
C GLU A 4 -5.88 -9.74 -10.99
N LEU A 5 -5.64 -9.52 -12.28
CA LEU A 5 -6.15 -8.36 -13.02
C LEU A 5 -7.68 -8.28 -12.99
N VAL A 6 -8.38 -9.41 -13.14
CA VAL A 6 -9.84 -9.44 -13.24
C VAL A 6 -10.51 -9.52 -11.87
N ALA A 7 -10.10 -10.46 -11.01
CA ALA A 7 -10.80 -10.74 -9.76
C ALA A 7 -10.26 -9.92 -8.58
N LEU A 8 -8.95 -9.65 -8.55
CA LEU A 8 -8.28 -9.11 -7.37
C LEU A 8 -7.79 -7.68 -7.54
N ARG A 9 -7.82 -7.08 -8.72
CA ARG A 9 -7.45 -5.67 -8.92
C ARG A 9 -8.67 -4.84 -9.29
N GLY A 10 -8.65 -3.61 -8.81
CA GLY A 10 -9.78 -2.70 -8.93
C GLY A 10 -10.93 -3.07 -8.02
N GLY A 11 -11.73 -2.07 -7.65
CA GLY A 11 -12.90 -2.25 -6.81
C GLY A 11 -12.61 -2.70 -5.39
N THR A 12 -13.66 -3.13 -4.71
CA THR A 12 -13.64 -3.43 -3.28
C THR A 12 -14.34 -4.75 -2.98
N GLY A 13 -14.08 -5.28 -1.79
CA GLY A 13 -14.68 -6.52 -1.30
C GLY A 13 -13.70 -7.38 -0.51
N ARG A 14 -14.21 -8.48 0.02
CA ARG A 14 -13.45 -9.47 0.79
C ARG A 14 -13.54 -10.81 0.06
N PRO A 15 -12.74 -11.00 -1.01
CA PRO A 15 -12.80 -12.21 -1.80
C PRO A 15 -12.38 -13.39 -0.93
N ASP A 16 -13.09 -14.49 -1.10
CA ASP A 16 -12.75 -15.73 -0.46
C ASP A 16 -12.24 -16.70 -1.54
N ILE A 17 -11.23 -17.51 -1.24
CA ILE A 17 -10.67 -18.46 -2.21
C ILE A 17 -11.73 -19.43 -2.76
N VAL A 18 -12.78 -19.72 -1.99
CA VAL A 18 -13.91 -20.57 -2.39
C VAL A 18 -14.89 -19.85 -3.32
N SER A 19 -15.07 -18.53 -3.14
CA SER A 19 -15.94 -17.68 -3.98
C SER A 19 -15.20 -16.98 -5.10
N LEU A 20 -13.88 -17.16 -5.19
CA LEU A 20 -13.01 -16.53 -6.17
C LEU A 20 -13.37 -16.90 -7.62
N PRO A 21 -13.78 -18.15 -7.95
CA PRO A 21 -14.30 -18.47 -9.28
C PRO A 21 -15.53 -17.64 -9.65
N GLU A 22 -16.50 -17.55 -8.74
CA GLU A 22 -17.74 -16.78 -8.96
C GLU A 22 -17.45 -15.28 -9.08
N LEU A 23 -16.55 -14.74 -8.25
CA LEU A 23 -16.10 -13.35 -8.33
C LEU A 23 -15.40 -13.05 -9.67
N PHE A 24 -14.55 -13.97 -10.13
CA PHE A 24 -13.87 -13.83 -11.42
C PHE A 24 -14.88 -13.75 -12.57
N GLU A 25 -15.89 -14.62 -12.60
CA GLU A 25 -16.94 -14.59 -13.64
C GLU A 25 -17.80 -13.31 -13.57
N ALA A 26 -18.20 -12.90 -12.36
CA ALA A 26 -18.99 -11.69 -12.17
C ALA A 26 -18.24 -10.45 -12.69
N ARG A 27 -16.96 -10.31 -12.34
CA ARG A 27 -16.12 -9.20 -12.78
C ARG A 27 -15.78 -9.28 -14.26
N LEU A 28 -15.50 -10.47 -14.78
CA LEU A 28 -15.24 -10.66 -16.22
C LEU A 28 -16.45 -10.24 -17.06
N THR A 29 -17.67 -10.56 -16.61
CA THR A 29 -18.91 -10.14 -17.27
C THR A 29 -19.12 -8.62 -17.18
N GLY A 30 -18.83 -8.02 -16.02
CA GLY A 30 -18.95 -6.58 -15.77
C GLY A 30 -18.01 -5.72 -16.63
N LEU A 31 -16.85 -6.24 -17.05
CA LEU A 31 -15.90 -5.52 -17.89
C LEU A 31 -16.47 -5.10 -19.26
N GLY A 32 -17.49 -5.81 -19.77
CA GLY A 32 -18.12 -5.50 -21.05
C GLY A 32 -19.16 -4.36 -21.00
N GLY A 33 -19.62 -3.97 -19.81
CA GLY A 33 -20.71 -2.98 -19.64
C GLY A 33 -20.25 -1.56 -19.28
N GLY A 34 -18.97 -1.35 -18.96
CA GLY A 34 -18.44 -0.07 -18.50
C GLY A 34 -18.09 0.92 -19.62
N SER A 35 -18.09 2.22 -19.30
CA SER A 35 -17.80 3.32 -20.24
C SER A 35 -16.36 3.32 -20.79
N ARG A 36 -15.40 2.66 -20.12
CA ARG A 36 -14.04 2.40 -20.62
C ARG A 36 -13.47 1.08 -20.09
N PRO A 37 -13.06 0.14 -20.95
CA PRO A 37 -12.38 -1.07 -20.50
C PRO A 37 -10.98 -0.74 -19.94
N PRO A 38 -10.45 -1.52 -18.99
CA PRO A 38 -9.08 -1.39 -18.51
C PRO A 38 -8.06 -1.52 -19.63
N PHE A 39 -6.89 -0.90 -19.48
CA PHE A 39 -5.85 -0.91 -20.53
C PHE A 39 -5.37 -2.33 -20.90
N TRP A 40 -5.41 -3.26 -19.94
CA TRP A 40 -5.02 -4.66 -20.12
C TRP A 40 -6.13 -5.52 -20.70
N PHE A 41 -7.36 -5.01 -20.87
CA PHE A 41 -8.50 -5.77 -21.41
C PHE A 41 -8.21 -6.32 -22.81
N SER A 42 -7.47 -5.58 -23.63
CA SER A 42 -7.02 -6.02 -24.97
C SER A 42 -6.10 -7.25 -24.96
N ARG A 43 -5.49 -7.57 -23.81
CA ARG A 43 -4.59 -8.73 -23.64
C ARG A 43 -5.37 -10.02 -23.34
N LEU A 44 -6.67 -9.93 -23.10
CA LEU A 44 -7.51 -11.09 -22.80
C LEU A 44 -7.67 -11.96 -24.04
N THR A 45 -7.32 -13.24 -23.90
CA THR A 45 -7.59 -14.26 -24.92
C THR A 45 -8.51 -15.34 -24.36
N VAL A 46 -9.32 -15.97 -25.21
CA VAL A 46 -10.20 -17.08 -24.83
C VAL A 46 -9.41 -18.16 -24.08
N ARG A 47 -8.23 -18.53 -24.62
CA ARG A 47 -7.31 -19.48 -23.99
C ARG A 47 -6.87 -19.05 -22.59
N SER A 48 -6.50 -17.78 -22.40
CA SER A 48 -6.09 -17.30 -21.07
C SER A 48 -7.22 -17.35 -20.05
N ILE A 49 -8.45 -17.05 -20.48
CA ILE A 49 -9.66 -17.12 -19.63
C ILE A 49 -9.95 -18.57 -19.24
N GLU A 50 -9.87 -19.52 -20.17
CA GLU A 50 -10.05 -20.95 -19.89
C GLU A 50 -9.00 -21.48 -18.91
N ILE A 51 -7.73 -21.09 -19.07
CA ILE A 51 -6.65 -21.45 -18.13
C ILE A 51 -6.94 -20.87 -16.74
N ALA A 52 -7.37 -19.61 -16.65
CA ALA A 52 -7.72 -18.98 -15.39
C ALA A 52 -8.89 -19.69 -14.69
N ARG A 53 -9.96 -20.00 -15.43
CA ARG A 53 -11.11 -20.77 -14.93
C ARG A 53 -10.69 -22.14 -14.39
N ASN A 54 -9.88 -22.87 -15.16
CA ASN A 54 -9.42 -24.19 -14.75
C ASN A 54 -8.55 -24.14 -13.49
N LEU A 55 -7.65 -23.15 -13.40
CA LEU A 55 -6.82 -22.94 -12.22
C LEU A 55 -7.66 -22.59 -10.99
N LEU A 56 -8.63 -21.68 -11.13
CA LEU A 56 -9.54 -21.30 -10.05
C LEU A 56 -10.34 -22.48 -9.52
N GLU A 57 -10.88 -23.31 -10.41
CA GLU A 57 -11.64 -24.49 -10.02
C GLU A 57 -10.75 -25.54 -9.32
N ARG A 58 -9.55 -25.79 -9.85
CA ARG A 58 -8.57 -26.68 -9.18
C ARG A 58 -8.18 -26.17 -7.80
N LEU A 59 -7.96 -24.86 -7.66
CA LEU A 59 -7.63 -24.23 -6.39
C LEU A 59 -8.77 -24.41 -5.38
N LYS A 60 -10.01 -24.11 -5.78
CA LYS A 60 -11.21 -24.33 -4.97
C LYS A 60 -11.33 -25.78 -4.51
N GLN A 61 -11.11 -26.74 -5.40
CA GLN A 61 -11.14 -28.17 -5.08
C GLN A 61 -10.01 -28.57 -4.13
N ALA A 62 -8.80 -28.07 -4.35
CA ALA A 62 -7.65 -28.39 -3.51
C ALA A 62 -7.85 -27.96 -2.05
N LEU A 63 -8.46 -26.79 -1.84
CA LEU A 63 -8.73 -26.18 -0.54
C LEU A 63 -10.07 -26.59 0.09
N ALA A 64 -10.92 -27.34 -0.63
CA ALA A 64 -12.22 -27.77 -0.14
C ALA A 64 -12.20 -28.46 1.24
N PRO A 65 -11.21 -29.31 1.58
CA PRO A 65 -11.14 -29.95 2.90
C PRO A 65 -11.05 -28.94 4.06
N LEU A 66 -10.20 -27.90 3.92
CA LEU A 66 -10.09 -26.84 4.93
C LEU A 66 -11.28 -25.89 4.90
N ALA A 67 -11.78 -25.56 3.71
CA ALA A 67 -12.94 -24.69 3.55
C ALA A 67 -14.20 -25.23 4.28
N ALA A 68 -14.35 -26.55 4.40
CA ALA A 68 -15.45 -27.19 5.11
C ALA A 68 -15.51 -26.90 6.62
N PHE A 69 -14.41 -26.40 7.21
CA PHE A 69 -14.32 -26.02 8.62
C PHE A 69 -14.60 -24.53 8.87
N ARG A 70 -14.82 -23.74 7.81
CA ARG A 70 -15.09 -22.31 7.93
C ARG A 70 -16.29 -22.03 8.85
N GLY A 71 -16.11 -21.09 9.77
CA GLY A 71 -17.16 -20.66 10.70
C GLY A 71 -17.59 -21.72 11.71
N ARG A 72 -16.82 -22.80 11.87
CA ARG A 72 -17.05 -23.76 12.97
C ARG A 72 -16.35 -23.27 14.23
N ASP A 73 -17.13 -23.12 15.29
CA ASP A 73 -16.62 -22.75 16.62
C ASP A 73 -16.05 -23.96 17.38
N ASP A 74 -16.36 -25.17 16.93
CA ASP A 74 -15.87 -26.42 17.52
C ASP A 74 -15.33 -27.34 16.40
N ALA A 75 -14.02 -27.31 16.24
CA ALA A 75 -13.28 -28.15 15.31
C ALA A 75 -12.23 -28.99 16.06
N ASP A 76 -12.26 -30.30 15.83
CA ASP A 76 -11.30 -31.24 16.40
C ASP A 76 -9.92 -31.10 15.74
N LEU A 77 -8.87 -31.13 16.57
CA LEU A 77 -7.47 -31.05 16.14
C LEU A 77 -7.14 -32.08 15.06
N ALA A 78 -7.51 -33.35 15.27
CA ALA A 78 -7.14 -34.42 14.35
C ALA A 78 -7.85 -34.26 13.00
N ALA A 79 -9.09 -33.78 13.00
CA ALA A 79 -9.83 -33.43 11.79
C ALA A 79 -9.17 -32.27 11.01
N LEU A 80 -8.75 -31.19 11.69
CA LEU A 80 -8.08 -30.04 11.06
C LEU A 80 -6.68 -30.38 10.54
N VAL A 81 -5.91 -31.19 11.28
CA VAL A 81 -4.62 -31.70 10.81
C VAL A 81 -4.81 -32.51 9.53
N ARG A 82 -5.76 -33.47 9.51
CA ARG A 82 -6.05 -34.26 8.31
C ARG A 82 -6.48 -33.38 7.13
N ALA A 83 -7.37 -32.43 7.35
CA ALA A 83 -7.80 -31.50 6.31
C ALA A 83 -6.64 -30.65 5.76
N SER A 84 -5.70 -30.23 6.63
CA SER A 84 -4.50 -29.48 6.25
C SER A 84 -3.55 -30.32 5.41
N VAL A 85 -3.30 -31.58 5.81
CA VAL A 85 -2.46 -32.52 5.05
C VAL A 85 -3.05 -32.75 3.67
N VAL A 86 -4.34 -33.10 3.59
CA VAL A 86 -5.01 -33.34 2.31
C VAL A 86 -4.98 -32.09 1.43
N THR A 87 -5.18 -30.91 2.00
CA THR A 87 -5.11 -29.65 1.26
C THR A 87 -3.69 -29.38 0.73
N LEU A 88 -2.67 -29.56 1.57
CA LEU A 88 -1.27 -29.39 1.19
C LEU A 88 -0.89 -30.36 0.07
N GLU A 89 -1.26 -31.64 0.20
CA GLU A 89 -1.02 -32.65 -0.83
C GLU A 89 -1.77 -32.34 -2.12
N ASN A 90 -3.01 -31.86 -2.06
CA ASN A 90 -3.74 -31.45 -3.26
C ASN A 90 -3.08 -30.27 -3.98
N LEU A 91 -2.45 -29.35 -3.25
CA LEU A 91 -1.71 -28.21 -3.82
C LEU A 91 -0.34 -28.61 -4.37
N GLY A 92 0.35 -29.54 -3.69
CA GLY A 92 1.70 -29.99 -4.04
C GLY A 92 1.76 -31.19 -5.00
N ARG A 93 0.61 -31.69 -5.45
CA ARG A 93 0.54 -32.84 -6.37
C ARG A 93 1.02 -32.47 -7.76
N THR A 94 1.96 -33.25 -8.28
CA THR A 94 2.45 -33.13 -9.67
C THR A 94 1.40 -33.63 -10.67
N ALA A 95 1.59 -33.34 -11.97
CA ALA A 95 0.61 -33.68 -13.01
C ALA A 95 0.32 -35.19 -13.16
N ASP A 96 1.29 -36.03 -12.79
CA ASP A 96 1.20 -37.50 -12.75
C ASP A 96 0.60 -38.04 -11.44
N GLY A 97 0.26 -37.16 -10.49
CA GLY A 97 -0.31 -37.53 -9.20
C GLY A 97 0.71 -37.72 -8.08
N GLY A 98 2.00 -37.55 -8.35
CA GLY A 98 3.07 -37.70 -7.38
C GLY A 98 3.11 -36.62 -6.30
N LEU A 99 3.65 -36.98 -5.12
CA LEU A 99 3.93 -36.06 -4.00
C LEU A 99 5.43 -35.95 -3.72
N GLY A 100 6.27 -36.53 -4.60
CA GLY A 100 7.72 -36.60 -4.39
C GLY A 100 8.36 -35.22 -4.27
N GLU A 101 7.96 -34.27 -5.11
CA GLU A 101 8.50 -32.90 -5.06
C GLU A 101 8.10 -32.15 -3.79
N LEU A 102 6.87 -32.34 -3.30
CA LEU A 102 6.36 -31.70 -2.08
C LEU A 102 7.18 -32.09 -0.84
N TYR A 103 7.60 -33.35 -0.76
CA TYR A 103 8.35 -33.90 0.37
C TYR A 103 9.84 -34.12 0.06
N ALA A 104 10.37 -33.48 -1.00
CA ALA A 104 11.77 -33.63 -1.38
C ALA A 104 12.72 -32.86 -0.44
N GLY A 105 13.91 -33.44 -0.24
CA GLY A 105 15.00 -32.83 0.53
C GLY A 105 14.73 -32.78 2.04
N ASP A 106 15.72 -32.27 2.78
CA ASP A 106 15.72 -32.30 4.26
C ASP A 106 14.49 -31.62 4.88
N ALA A 107 14.03 -30.52 4.28
CA ALA A 107 12.83 -29.81 4.75
C ALA A 107 11.55 -30.60 4.47
N GLY A 108 11.45 -31.25 3.31
CA GLY A 108 10.31 -32.07 2.94
C GLY A 108 10.21 -33.34 3.78
N GLU A 109 11.34 -34.00 4.04
CA GLU A 109 11.41 -35.16 4.95
C GLU A 109 10.97 -34.79 6.37
N LYS A 110 11.46 -33.65 6.88
CA LYS A 110 11.11 -33.16 8.21
C LYS A 110 9.64 -32.77 8.31
N LEU A 111 9.08 -32.14 7.26
CA LEU A 111 7.66 -31.83 7.17
C LEU A 111 6.82 -33.12 7.15
N ALA A 112 7.22 -34.13 6.37
CA ALA A 112 6.54 -35.42 6.32
C ALA A 112 6.57 -36.14 7.67
N GLU A 113 7.68 -36.07 8.42
CA GLU A 113 7.78 -36.57 9.79
C GLU A 113 6.81 -35.84 10.73
N LEU A 114 6.82 -34.51 10.74
CA LEU A 114 5.92 -33.69 11.57
C LEU A 114 4.45 -34.01 11.29
N LEU A 115 4.04 -33.98 10.02
CA LEU A 115 2.64 -34.21 9.63
C LEU A 115 2.18 -35.62 10.02
N ARG A 116 3.03 -36.64 9.85
CA ARG A 116 2.73 -38.00 10.33
C ARG A 116 2.57 -38.05 11.84
N GLY A 117 3.44 -37.37 12.58
CA GLY A 117 3.35 -37.27 14.03
C GLY A 117 2.05 -36.61 14.50
N LEU A 118 1.64 -35.52 13.84
CA LEU A 118 0.39 -34.83 14.15
C LEU A 118 -0.86 -35.66 13.81
N VAL A 119 -0.85 -36.38 12.69
CA VAL A 119 -1.96 -37.27 12.31
C VAL A 119 -2.08 -38.46 13.28
N ALA A 120 -0.95 -38.94 13.81
CA ALA A 120 -0.91 -40.04 14.78
C ALA A 120 -1.28 -39.62 16.22
N ALA A 121 -1.33 -38.32 16.51
CA ALA A 121 -1.65 -37.82 17.84
C ALA A 121 -3.12 -38.15 18.21
N SER A 122 -3.34 -38.70 19.41
CA SER A 122 -4.66 -39.11 19.90
C SER A 122 -5.27 -38.15 20.93
N ALA A 123 -4.73 -36.95 21.07
CA ALA A 123 -5.23 -35.96 22.01
C ALA A 123 -6.54 -35.35 21.48
N SER A 124 -7.60 -35.41 22.31
CA SER A 124 -8.87 -34.73 22.02
C SER A 124 -8.71 -33.26 22.40
N LEU A 125 -8.68 -32.37 21.42
CA LEU A 125 -8.64 -30.93 21.61
C LEU A 125 -9.55 -30.27 20.57
N SER A 126 -10.49 -29.48 21.06
CA SER A 126 -11.47 -28.73 20.28
C SER A 126 -11.24 -27.23 20.45
N PHE A 127 -11.37 -26.49 19.36
CA PHE A 127 -11.20 -25.03 19.33
C PHE A 127 -11.92 -24.44 18.11
N ALA A 128 -12.02 -23.11 18.04
CA ALA A 128 -12.63 -22.47 16.89
C ALA A 128 -11.71 -22.63 15.67
N ALA A 129 -12.25 -23.01 14.51
CA ALA A 129 -11.45 -23.26 13.32
C ALA A 129 -10.60 -22.04 12.88
N THR A 130 -10.99 -20.83 13.29
CA THR A 130 -10.24 -19.59 13.07
C THR A 130 -8.91 -19.53 13.83
N GLU A 131 -8.75 -20.29 14.92
CA GLU A 131 -7.51 -20.35 15.72
C GLU A 131 -6.49 -21.33 15.13
N TRP A 132 -6.89 -22.12 14.13
CA TRP A 132 -6.04 -23.15 13.52
C TRP A 132 -4.70 -22.63 12.96
N PRO A 133 -4.63 -21.48 12.25
CA PRO A 133 -3.35 -20.96 11.75
C PRO A 133 -2.32 -20.70 12.86
N ASP A 134 -2.75 -20.15 14.00
CA ASP A 134 -1.89 -19.86 15.14
C ASP A 134 -1.42 -21.15 15.83
N ILE A 135 -2.31 -22.12 15.96
CA ILE A 135 -1.99 -23.45 16.50
C ILE A 135 -0.99 -24.17 15.61
N MET A 136 -1.23 -24.20 14.29
CA MET A 136 -0.32 -24.83 13.33
C MET A 136 1.06 -24.14 13.35
N ALA A 137 1.10 -22.81 13.43
CA ALA A 137 2.34 -22.06 13.57
C ALA A 137 3.11 -22.44 14.84
N ALA A 138 2.41 -22.56 15.98
CA ALA A 138 3.01 -22.98 17.25
C ALA A 138 3.54 -24.43 17.21
N LEU A 139 2.86 -25.33 16.49
CA LEU A 139 3.28 -26.72 16.31
C LEU A 139 4.49 -26.86 15.38
N ILE A 140 4.61 -26.01 14.36
CA ILE A 140 5.77 -25.99 13.43
C ILE A 140 6.99 -25.31 14.07
N ALA A 141 6.78 -24.26 14.88
CA ALA A 141 7.85 -23.43 15.45
C ALA A 141 9.04 -24.17 16.11
N PRO A 142 8.87 -25.29 16.86
CA PRO A 142 9.99 -26.01 17.44
C PRO A 142 10.77 -26.88 16.45
N GLU A 143 10.22 -27.15 15.27
CA GLU A 143 10.86 -28.03 14.30
C GLU A 143 12.09 -27.35 13.68
N THR A 144 13.20 -28.09 13.60
CA THR A 144 14.44 -27.62 13.00
C THR A 144 14.83 -28.54 11.85
N VAL A 145 15.03 -27.96 10.67
CA VAL A 145 15.59 -28.68 9.52
C VAL A 145 17.11 -28.64 9.62
N LYS A 146 17.73 -29.81 9.74
CA LYS A 146 19.19 -29.94 9.73
C LYS A 146 19.62 -30.34 8.32
N PRO A 147 20.40 -29.49 7.60
CA PRO A 147 20.88 -29.86 6.28
C PRO A 147 21.73 -31.12 6.31
N ALA A 148 21.51 -32.05 5.38
CA ALA A 148 22.25 -33.31 5.30
C ALA A 148 23.71 -33.13 4.86
N GLN A 149 24.06 -31.99 4.22
CA GLN A 149 25.40 -31.71 3.73
C GLN A 149 25.81 -30.25 3.97
N GLY A 150 27.01 -30.04 4.53
CA GLY A 150 27.67 -28.73 4.55
C GLY A 150 28.17 -28.37 3.16
N THR A 151 28.04 -27.10 2.76
CA THR A 151 28.37 -26.60 1.42
C THR A 151 29.87 -26.60 1.10
N ASP A 152 30.74 -26.46 2.11
CA ASP A 152 32.19 -26.53 1.97
C ASP A 152 32.79 -27.54 2.95
N ARG A 153 33.61 -28.47 2.46
CA ARG A 153 34.27 -29.48 3.29
C ARG A 153 35.32 -28.90 4.23
N ASN A 154 35.82 -27.69 3.95
CA ASN A 154 36.85 -27.02 4.74
C ASN A 154 36.27 -26.18 5.88
N ILE A 155 34.95 -26.01 5.95
CA ILE A 155 34.29 -25.15 6.92
C ILE A 155 33.24 -25.95 7.67
N ALA A 156 33.34 -25.94 9.00
CA ALA A 156 32.34 -26.52 9.87
C ALA A 156 31.95 -25.51 10.95
N ILE A 157 30.66 -25.39 11.23
CA ILE A 157 30.10 -24.54 12.28
C ILE A 157 29.58 -25.45 13.39
N TRP A 158 30.10 -25.27 14.59
CA TRP A 158 29.79 -26.12 15.75
C TRP A 158 29.26 -25.32 16.92
N GLY A 159 28.39 -25.95 17.71
CA GLY A 159 28.14 -25.51 19.07
C GLY A 159 29.38 -25.72 19.95
N ALA A 160 29.50 -24.94 21.04
CA ALA A 160 30.64 -25.05 21.96
C ALA A 160 30.83 -26.46 22.55
N LEU A 161 29.72 -27.17 22.79
CA LEU A 161 29.75 -28.56 23.28
C LEU A 161 30.23 -29.55 22.22
N GLU A 162 29.81 -29.36 20.97
CA GLU A 162 30.17 -30.24 19.84
C GLU A 162 31.67 -30.13 19.51
N ALA A 163 32.26 -28.94 19.69
CA ALA A 163 33.66 -28.68 19.39
C ALA A 163 34.67 -29.37 20.34
N ARG A 164 34.25 -29.84 21.53
CA ARG A 164 35.15 -30.31 22.62
C ARG A 164 36.11 -31.44 22.26
N LEU A 165 35.76 -32.26 21.27
CA LEU A 165 36.54 -33.45 20.86
C LEU A 165 36.96 -33.40 19.39
N LEU A 166 36.78 -32.25 18.73
CA LEU A 166 37.15 -32.07 17.33
C LEU A 166 38.49 -31.35 17.24
N THR A 167 39.28 -31.73 16.23
CA THR A 167 40.58 -31.12 15.95
C THR A 167 40.52 -30.39 14.62
N VAL A 168 41.00 -29.15 14.60
CA VAL A 168 41.06 -28.30 13.40
C VAL A 168 42.36 -27.50 13.38
N ASP A 169 42.79 -27.14 12.18
CA ASP A 169 43.98 -26.28 11.99
C ASP A 169 43.70 -24.84 12.42
N THR A 170 42.50 -24.33 12.13
CA THR A 170 42.07 -22.97 12.49
C THR A 170 40.69 -23.00 13.14
N LEU A 171 40.59 -22.42 14.34
CA LEU A 171 39.35 -22.27 15.08
C LEU A 171 38.94 -20.79 15.14
N VAL A 172 37.74 -20.47 14.67
CA VAL A 172 37.17 -19.13 14.78
C VAL A 172 36.12 -19.11 15.88
N ILE A 173 36.36 -18.32 16.92
CA ILE A 173 35.41 -18.10 18.00
C ILE A 173 34.59 -16.85 17.67
N GLY A 174 33.33 -17.10 17.32
CA GLY A 174 32.31 -16.10 17.03
C GLY A 174 31.69 -15.47 18.28
N GLY A 175 31.34 -14.19 18.21
CA GLY A 175 30.40 -13.59 19.16
C GLY A 175 30.92 -13.35 20.57
N LEU A 176 32.20 -12.97 20.73
CA LEU A 176 32.80 -12.59 22.01
C LEU A 176 32.34 -11.21 22.50
N ASN A 177 31.03 -11.03 22.57
CA ASN A 177 30.35 -9.91 23.21
C ASN A 177 29.74 -10.35 24.54
N GLU A 178 29.61 -9.42 25.47
CA GLU A 178 28.99 -9.66 26.77
C GLU A 178 27.51 -10.07 26.62
N GLY A 179 27.12 -11.16 27.27
CA GLY A 179 25.79 -11.76 27.14
C GLY A 179 25.63 -12.76 25.99
N GLY A 180 26.58 -12.81 25.05
CA GLY A 180 26.77 -13.95 24.14
C GLY A 180 27.73 -14.97 24.74
N TRP A 181 28.96 -14.54 25.04
CA TRP A 181 30.00 -15.34 25.69
C TRP A 181 30.58 -14.60 26.92
N PRO A 182 30.30 -15.04 28.15
CA PRO A 182 29.30 -16.06 28.52
C PRO A 182 27.88 -15.58 28.22
N ARG A 183 27.00 -16.53 27.92
CA ARG A 183 25.56 -16.26 27.84
C ARG A 183 25.04 -15.86 29.22
N LYS A 184 24.17 -14.86 29.28
CA LYS A 184 23.50 -14.49 30.53
C LYS A 184 22.70 -15.69 31.05
N PRO A 185 22.80 -16.03 32.35
CA PRO A 185 21.92 -17.05 32.92
C PRO A 185 20.47 -16.59 32.79
N GLU A 186 19.64 -17.39 32.12
CA GLU A 186 18.21 -17.15 32.07
C GLU A 186 17.55 -17.73 33.33
N SER A 187 16.65 -16.95 33.93
CA SER A 187 15.80 -17.45 35.00
C SER A 187 14.88 -18.53 34.45
N ASP A 188 14.78 -19.64 35.17
CA ASP A 188 13.84 -20.70 34.85
C ASP A 188 12.39 -20.19 34.98
N ARG A 189 11.51 -20.63 34.08
CA ARG A 189 10.10 -20.20 34.05
C ARG A 189 9.25 -20.90 35.13
N PHE A 190 9.71 -22.03 35.67
CA PHE A 190 8.98 -22.82 36.66
C PHE A 190 9.57 -22.72 38.07
N MET A 191 10.89 -22.56 38.19
CA MET A 191 11.57 -22.59 39.50
C MET A 191 12.47 -21.38 39.72
N SER A 192 12.28 -20.68 40.84
CA SER A 192 13.19 -19.60 41.22
C SER A 192 14.60 -20.13 41.56
N ARG A 193 15.59 -19.24 41.51
CA ARG A 193 16.98 -19.56 41.92
C ARG A 193 17.04 -20.16 43.33
N LEU A 194 16.27 -19.60 44.27
CA LEU A 194 16.17 -20.06 45.66
C LEU A 194 15.61 -21.47 45.76
N MET A 195 14.60 -21.79 44.95
CA MET A 195 14.02 -23.13 44.90
C MET A 195 15.04 -24.14 44.42
N LYS A 196 15.78 -23.85 43.32
CA LYS A 196 16.81 -24.74 42.79
C LYS A 196 17.91 -25.06 43.81
N THR A 197 18.38 -24.04 44.53
CA THR A 197 19.38 -24.23 45.59
C THR A 197 18.84 -24.97 46.80
N GLY A 198 17.54 -24.86 47.10
CA GLY A 198 16.91 -25.57 48.22
C GLY A 198 16.66 -27.06 47.97
N ILE A 199 16.83 -27.53 46.73
CA ILE A 199 16.66 -28.94 46.32
C ILE A 199 17.94 -29.51 45.67
N ASP A 200 19.09 -28.90 45.95
CA ASP A 200 20.42 -29.33 45.47
C ASP A 200 20.57 -29.45 43.94
N LEU A 201 19.77 -28.70 43.17
CA LEU A 201 19.96 -28.60 41.72
C LEU A 201 21.08 -27.62 41.38
N GLU A 202 21.80 -27.90 40.29
CA GLU A 202 22.91 -27.05 39.84
C GLU A 202 22.44 -25.60 39.56
N PRO A 203 23.16 -24.59 40.06
CA PRO A 203 22.79 -23.20 39.85
C PRO A 203 23.01 -22.80 38.38
N PRO A 204 22.22 -21.83 37.84
CA PRO A 204 22.38 -21.34 36.47
C PRO A 204 23.79 -20.86 36.12
N GLU A 205 24.54 -20.37 37.12
CA GLU A 205 25.92 -19.92 36.97
C GLU A 205 26.91 -21.05 36.59
N ARG A 206 26.57 -22.31 36.84
CA ARG A 206 27.36 -23.48 36.41
C ARG A 206 27.64 -23.44 34.91
N ARG A 207 26.68 -22.97 34.11
CA ARG A 207 26.82 -22.81 32.66
C ARG A 207 27.91 -21.80 32.28
N ILE A 208 28.13 -20.77 33.08
CA ILE A 208 29.23 -19.81 32.87
C ILE A 208 30.58 -20.53 33.06
N GLY A 209 30.68 -21.39 34.07
CA GLY A 209 31.87 -22.20 34.32
C GLY A 209 32.16 -23.19 33.18
N LEU A 210 31.13 -23.87 32.68
CA LEU A 210 31.26 -24.77 31.52
C LEU A 210 31.69 -24.03 30.26
N ALA A 211 31.09 -22.87 29.97
CA ALA A 211 31.47 -22.07 28.82
C ALA A 211 32.88 -21.46 28.96
N ALA A 212 33.34 -21.16 30.18
CA ALA A 212 34.72 -20.76 30.43
C ALA A 212 35.72 -21.90 30.18
N HIS A 213 35.35 -23.13 30.56
CA HIS A 213 36.12 -24.32 30.22
C HIS A 213 36.18 -24.54 28.70
N ASP A 214 35.07 -24.35 27.98
CA ASP A 214 35.03 -24.46 26.52
C ASP A 214 35.91 -23.41 25.84
N PHE A 215 35.87 -22.16 26.33
CA PHE A 215 36.76 -21.10 25.87
C PHE A 215 38.24 -21.44 26.12
N GLN A 216 38.57 -21.97 27.30
CA GLN A 216 39.94 -22.41 27.61
C GLN A 216 40.39 -23.54 26.66
N MET A 217 39.55 -24.56 26.47
CA MET A 217 39.84 -25.69 25.57
C MET A 217 40.08 -25.21 24.13
N ALA A 218 39.27 -24.27 23.66
CA ALA A 218 39.41 -23.68 22.34
C ALA A 218 40.77 -22.96 22.15
N MET A 219 41.36 -22.40 23.21
CA MET A 219 42.69 -21.77 23.15
C MET A 219 43.82 -22.79 22.91
N GLY A 220 43.55 -24.09 23.03
CA GLY A 220 44.51 -25.16 22.72
C GLY A 220 44.68 -25.45 21.24
N ALA A 221 43.86 -24.88 20.35
CA ALA A 221 43.99 -25.07 18.91
C ALA A 221 45.22 -24.32 18.34
N GLY A 222 45.80 -24.82 17.24
CA GLY A 222 47.02 -24.26 16.66
C GLY A 222 46.89 -22.81 16.20
N LYS A 223 45.76 -22.45 15.57
CA LYS A 223 45.42 -21.08 15.20
C LYS A 223 44.01 -20.74 15.68
N VAL A 224 43.90 -19.67 16.48
CA VAL A 224 42.62 -19.21 17.03
C VAL A 224 42.34 -17.77 16.60
N VAL A 225 41.15 -17.53 16.06
CA VAL A 225 40.65 -16.19 15.73
C VAL A 225 39.53 -15.83 16.70
N LEU A 226 39.72 -14.74 17.43
CA LEU A 226 38.73 -14.20 18.37
C LEU A 226 37.97 -13.06 17.69
N SER A 227 36.67 -13.23 17.48
CA SER A 227 35.85 -12.23 16.79
C SER A 227 34.73 -11.69 17.68
N ARG A 228 34.42 -10.41 17.50
CA ARG A 228 33.32 -9.72 18.18
C ARG A 228 32.71 -8.68 17.26
N SER A 229 31.44 -8.33 17.46
CA SER A 229 30.83 -7.19 16.78
C SER A 229 31.02 -5.90 17.58
N ALA A 230 31.17 -4.77 16.89
CA ALA A 230 31.22 -3.45 17.54
C ALA A 230 29.82 -2.92 17.90
N ARG A 231 28.78 -3.38 17.18
CA ARG A 231 27.37 -3.03 17.39
C ARG A 231 26.51 -4.29 17.48
N ALA A 232 25.41 -4.19 18.22
CA ALA A 232 24.34 -5.17 18.27
C ALA A 232 23.02 -4.42 18.03
N GLY A 233 22.43 -4.60 16.84
CA GLY A 233 21.42 -3.67 16.33
C GLY A 233 22.00 -2.27 16.20
N ASP A 234 21.27 -1.27 16.70
CA ASP A 234 21.71 0.13 16.65
C ASP A 234 22.65 0.54 17.80
N ALA A 235 22.81 -0.29 18.83
CA ALA A 235 23.60 0.05 20.01
C ALA A 235 25.05 -0.47 19.95
N PRO A 236 26.03 0.23 20.56
CA PRO A 236 27.37 -0.31 20.77
C PRO A 236 27.35 -1.60 21.59
N ALA A 237 28.10 -2.61 21.15
CA ALA A 237 28.22 -3.89 21.86
C ALA A 237 29.42 -3.90 22.81
N VAL A 238 29.21 -4.42 24.02
CA VAL A 238 30.24 -4.54 25.05
C VAL A 238 31.10 -5.79 24.79
N PRO A 239 32.45 -5.69 24.79
CA PRO A 239 33.32 -6.85 24.64
C PRO A 239 33.11 -7.88 25.75
N SER A 240 33.20 -9.17 25.44
CA SER A 240 33.15 -10.24 26.44
C SER A 240 34.14 -10.01 27.58
N ARG A 241 33.69 -10.21 28.82
CA ARG A 241 34.56 -10.19 30.01
C ARG A 241 35.79 -11.10 29.90
N TRP A 242 35.72 -12.22 29.17
CA TRP A 242 36.85 -13.13 29.01
C TRP A 242 37.89 -12.57 28.04
N LEU A 243 37.42 -11.95 26.95
CA LEU A 243 38.29 -11.24 26.03
C LEU A 243 38.98 -10.06 26.72
N GLN A 244 38.25 -9.29 27.54
CA GLN A 244 38.83 -8.20 28.32
C GLN A 244 39.92 -8.72 29.27
N ARG A 245 39.65 -9.79 30.02
CA ARG A 245 40.64 -10.41 30.92
C ARG A 245 41.87 -10.92 30.18
N LEU A 246 41.69 -11.55 29.03
CA LEU A 246 42.78 -12.03 28.18
C LEU A 246 43.67 -10.86 27.73
N LEU A 247 43.06 -9.80 27.17
CA LEU A 247 43.78 -8.63 26.68
C LEU A 247 44.53 -7.91 27.82
N THR A 248 43.95 -7.85 29.01
CA THR A 248 44.62 -7.31 30.19
C THR A 248 45.82 -8.16 30.62
N PHE A 249 45.68 -9.50 30.58
CA PHE A 249 46.74 -10.42 31.00
C PHE A 249 47.95 -10.41 30.06
N ILE A 250 47.73 -10.40 28.74
CA ILE A 250 48.82 -10.45 27.75
C ILE A 250 49.55 -9.11 27.56
N GLY A 251 48.98 -8.02 28.07
CA GLY A 251 49.53 -6.67 27.94
C GLY A 251 49.24 -5.98 26.59
N SER A 252 49.54 -4.68 26.52
CA SER A 252 49.23 -3.82 25.37
C SER A 252 49.90 -4.26 24.07
N ASP A 253 51.16 -4.70 24.16
CA ASP A 253 51.98 -4.95 22.98
C ASP A 253 51.52 -6.21 22.23
N GLN A 254 51.24 -7.28 22.98
CA GLN A 254 50.68 -8.52 22.43
C GLN A 254 49.24 -8.32 21.94
N ALA A 255 48.45 -7.51 22.66
CA ALA A 255 47.11 -7.12 22.22
C ALA A 255 47.14 -6.34 20.91
N ALA A 256 48.13 -5.47 20.69
CA ALA A 256 48.31 -4.74 19.44
C ALA A 256 48.62 -5.68 18.27
N GLU A 257 49.49 -6.67 18.47
CA GLU A 257 49.79 -7.67 17.44
C GLU A 257 48.59 -8.56 17.09
N LEU A 258 47.78 -8.94 18.08
CA LEU A 258 46.50 -9.63 17.84
C LEU A 258 45.54 -8.78 17.00
N ARG A 259 45.41 -7.49 17.33
CA ARG A 259 44.54 -6.57 16.58
C ARG A 259 45.04 -6.36 15.16
N ARG A 260 46.35 -6.18 14.96
CA ARG A 260 46.96 -6.01 13.64
C ARG A 260 46.63 -7.17 12.70
N ARG A 261 46.72 -8.42 13.19
CA ARG A 261 46.31 -9.62 12.42
C ARG A 261 44.81 -9.64 12.12
N GLY A 262 43.98 -9.15 13.05
CA GLY A 262 42.54 -8.99 12.82
C GLY A 262 42.21 -7.89 11.82
N ASP A 263 42.94 -6.78 11.84
CA ASP A 263 42.76 -5.65 10.92
C ASP A 263 43.03 -6.03 9.47
N GLU A 264 43.95 -6.97 9.22
CA GLU A 264 44.18 -7.55 7.89
C GLU A 264 42.94 -8.30 7.37
N LEU A 265 42.30 -9.13 8.21
CA LEU A 265 41.06 -9.81 7.85
C LEU A 265 39.91 -8.81 7.60
N LEU A 266 39.83 -7.76 8.43
CA LEU A 266 38.85 -6.69 8.25
C LEU A 266 39.10 -5.88 6.97
N ALA A 267 40.37 -5.68 6.60
CA ALA A 267 40.74 -5.01 5.36
C ALA A 267 40.30 -5.82 4.15
N TRP A 268 40.53 -7.14 4.15
CA TRP A 268 40.03 -8.03 3.09
C TRP A 268 38.50 -8.01 3.01
N ALA A 269 37.80 -8.07 4.15
CA ALA A 269 36.34 -7.99 4.18
C ALA A 269 35.84 -6.66 3.57
N ARG A 270 36.43 -5.52 3.94
CA ARG A 270 36.07 -4.21 3.36
C ARG A 270 36.43 -4.10 1.88
N ALA A 271 37.52 -4.74 1.45
CA ALA A 271 37.93 -4.75 0.05
C ALA A 271 36.92 -5.50 -0.84
N LEU A 272 36.27 -6.55 -0.32
CA LEU A 272 35.19 -7.25 -1.01
C LEU A 272 33.98 -6.33 -1.28
N ASP A 273 33.69 -5.41 -0.35
CA ASP A 273 32.60 -4.44 -0.46
C ASP A 273 32.99 -3.16 -1.24
N THR A 274 34.26 -3.03 -1.64
CA THR A 274 34.75 -1.82 -2.31
C THR A 274 34.36 -1.84 -3.79
N GLY A 275 33.39 -1.00 -4.15
CA GLY A 275 32.99 -0.74 -5.54
C GLY A 275 33.23 0.72 -5.95
N PRO A 276 33.22 1.04 -7.26
CA PRO A 276 33.25 2.42 -7.72
C PRO A 276 32.05 3.20 -7.16
N ARG A 277 32.27 4.45 -6.74
CA ARG A 277 31.18 5.34 -6.32
C ARG A 277 30.28 5.61 -7.54
N GLN A 278 28.99 5.33 -7.39
CA GLN A 278 27.99 5.61 -8.41
C GLN A 278 27.24 6.89 -8.03
N ASP A 279 27.18 7.84 -8.96
CA ASP A 279 26.40 9.06 -8.76
C ASP A 279 24.90 8.75 -8.80
N PHE A 280 24.11 9.53 -8.06
CA PHE A 280 22.66 9.44 -8.09
C PHE A 280 22.14 9.77 -9.50
N ALA A 281 21.08 9.07 -9.93
CA ALA A 281 20.38 9.43 -11.16
C ALA A 281 19.89 10.90 -11.08
N PRO A 282 19.98 11.69 -12.17
CA PRO A 282 19.42 13.04 -12.17
C PRO A 282 17.89 13.00 -12.14
N ARG A 283 17.28 14.06 -11.63
CA ARG A 283 15.82 14.24 -11.66
C ARG A 283 15.31 14.22 -13.11
N PRO A 284 14.33 13.37 -13.45
CA PRO A 284 13.91 13.19 -14.84
C PRO A 284 13.15 14.40 -15.39
N GLN A 285 13.49 14.80 -16.61
CA GLN A 285 12.81 15.88 -17.35
C GLN A 285 12.75 15.56 -18.87
N PRO A 286 12.03 14.50 -19.30
CA PRO A 286 11.93 14.12 -20.71
C PRO A 286 11.31 15.21 -21.59
N LYS A 287 11.85 15.37 -22.81
CA LYS A 287 11.44 16.36 -23.82
C LYS A 287 10.85 15.67 -25.05
N PRO A 288 9.62 15.13 -24.97
CA PRO A 288 9.00 14.45 -26.10
C PRO A 288 8.74 15.42 -27.27
N PRO A 289 8.82 14.95 -28.54
CA PRO A 289 8.48 15.76 -29.72
C PRO A 289 7.06 16.34 -29.63
N LEU A 290 6.84 17.53 -30.19
CA LEU A 290 5.51 18.19 -30.14
C LEU A 290 4.39 17.34 -30.73
N SER A 291 4.69 16.52 -31.75
CA SER A 291 3.71 15.67 -32.43
C SER A 291 3.07 14.60 -31.55
N VAL A 292 3.71 14.22 -30.44
CA VAL A 292 3.19 13.22 -29.50
C VAL A 292 2.68 13.83 -28.19
N ARG A 293 2.76 15.16 -28.03
CA ARG A 293 2.27 15.83 -26.81
C ARG A 293 0.73 15.83 -26.80
N PRO A 294 0.09 15.73 -25.62
CA PRO A 294 -1.37 15.69 -25.54
C PRO A 294 -2.00 16.99 -26.05
N THR A 295 -2.95 16.87 -26.98
CA THR A 295 -3.76 18.00 -27.50
C THR A 295 -5.07 18.18 -26.74
N HIS A 296 -5.25 17.43 -25.66
CA HIS A 296 -6.48 17.43 -24.86
C HIS A 296 -6.23 17.05 -23.40
N PHE A 297 -6.78 17.83 -22.49
CA PHE A 297 -6.74 17.61 -21.04
C PHE A 297 -8.16 17.66 -20.43
N SER A 298 -8.38 16.87 -19.38
CA SER A 298 -9.49 17.12 -18.46
C SER A 298 -9.14 18.19 -17.42
N VAL A 299 -10.14 18.84 -16.83
CA VAL A 299 -9.95 19.78 -15.71
C VAL A 299 -9.14 19.15 -14.58
N THR A 300 -9.42 17.88 -14.25
CA THR A 300 -8.72 17.12 -13.21
C THR A 300 -7.25 16.85 -13.55
N GLU A 301 -6.91 16.66 -14.83
CA GLU A 301 -5.52 16.43 -15.27
C GLU A 301 -4.65 17.70 -15.18
N ILE A 302 -5.24 18.90 -15.12
CA ILE A 302 -4.47 20.15 -15.03
C ILE A 302 -3.72 20.27 -13.70
N GLU A 303 -4.31 19.79 -12.59
CA GLU A 303 -3.58 19.77 -11.32
C GLU A 303 -2.37 18.84 -11.41
N THR A 304 -2.51 17.65 -12.02
CA THR A 304 -1.39 16.73 -12.25
C THR A 304 -0.33 17.35 -13.15
N LEU A 305 -0.71 18.01 -14.26
CA LEU A 305 0.25 18.66 -15.16
C LEU A 305 1.07 19.75 -14.45
N ARG A 306 0.51 20.42 -13.44
CA ARG A 306 1.23 21.44 -12.66
C ARG A 306 2.11 20.84 -11.57
N ARG A 307 1.62 19.84 -10.85
CA ARG A 307 2.34 19.23 -9.73
C ARG A 307 3.41 18.24 -10.18
N ASP A 308 3.04 17.36 -11.09
CA ASP A 308 3.90 16.30 -11.61
C ASP A 308 3.70 16.10 -13.13
N PRO A 309 4.28 17.00 -13.96
CA PRO A 309 4.25 16.85 -15.41
C PRO A 309 4.73 15.47 -15.88
N TYR A 310 5.71 14.87 -15.19
CA TYR A 310 6.19 13.53 -15.54
C TYR A 310 5.11 12.46 -15.50
N ALA A 311 4.14 12.55 -14.58
CA ALA A 311 2.98 11.65 -14.56
C ALA A 311 2.13 11.78 -15.83
N VAL A 312 1.98 12.99 -16.37
CA VAL A 312 1.31 13.20 -17.66
C VAL A 312 2.13 12.59 -18.80
N TYR A 313 3.46 12.75 -18.79
CA TYR A 313 4.35 12.11 -19.76
C TYR A 313 4.22 10.58 -19.75
N ALA A 314 4.35 9.97 -18.56
CA ALA A 314 4.25 8.52 -18.41
C ALA A 314 2.87 8.00 -18.85
N ARG A 315 1.79 8.67 -18.42
CA ARG A 315 0.42 8.24 -18.72
C ARG A 315 0.02 8.45 -20.18
N ARG A 316 0.19 9.67 -20.69
CA ARG A 316 -0.41 10.11 -21.96
C ARG A 316 0.52 9.95 -23.15
N ILE A 317 1.84 9.89 -22.93
CA ILE A 317 2.84 9.82 -24.00
C ILE A 317 3.46 8.42 -24.06
N LEU A 318 3.89 7.87 -22.93
CA LEU A 318 4.37 6.48 -22.89
C LEU A 318 3.26 5.43 -22.84
N GLY A 319 2.03 5.84 -22.48
CA GLY A 319 0.91 4.91 -22.35
C GLY A 319 1.03 3.96 -21.15
N LEU A 320 1.82 4.34 -20.14
CA LEU A 320 1.98 3.57 -18.92
C LEU A 320 0.83 3.91 -17.98
N MET A 321 -0.01 2.92 -17.71
CA MET A 321 -1.14 3.08 -16.79
C MET A 321 -0.80 2.35 -15.48
N PRO A 322 -0.98 2.98 -14.32
CA PRO A 322 -0.83 2.30 -13.04
C PRO A 322 -1.84 1.15 -12.99
N LEU A 323 -1.41 0.04 -12.40
CA LEU A 323 -2.35 -1.04 -12.08
C LEU A 323 -3.25 -0.57 -10.95
N ASP A 324 -4.54 -0.86 -11.06
CA ASP A 324 -5.44 -0.64 -9.95
C ASP A 324 -4.93 -1.39 -8.70
N PRO A 325 -5.08 -0.82 -7.50
CA PRO A 325 -4.73 -1.49 -6.27
C PRO A 325 -5.38 -2.87 -6.17
N VAL A 326 -4.74 -3.74 -5.38
CA VAL A 326 -5.36 -5.01 -4.99
C VAL A 326 -6.64 -4.70 -4.22
N ILE A 327 -7.64 -5.56 -4.41
CA ILE A 327 -8.96 -5.52 -3.82
C ILE A 327 -8.83 -5.27 -2.32
N ARG A 328 -9.57 -4.26 -1.88
CA ARG A 328 -9.52 -3.76 -0.52
C ARG A 328 -10.92 -3.56 0.01
N ASP A 329 -11.03 -3.34 1.31
CA ASP A 329 -12.29 -2.90 1.88
C ASP A 329 -12.70 -1.51 1.32
N PRO A 330 -14.01 -1.25 1.17
CA PRO A 330 -14.53 0.07 0.84
C PRO A 330 -14.00 1.15 1.79
N GLY A 331 -13.43 2.19 1.20
CA GLY A 331 -12.76 3.28 1.91
C GLY A 331 -13.38 4.63 1.62
N ALA A 332 -12.58 5.68 1.79
CA ALA A 332 -13.04 7.06 1.59
C ALA A 332 -13.43 7.35 0.13
N ALA A 333 -12.73 6.77 -0.85
CA ALA A 333 -13.00 6.98 -2.28
C ALA A 333 -14.35 6.37 -2.71
N GLU A 334 -14.65 5.15 -2.27
CA GLU A 334 -15.93 4.49 -2.55
C GLU A 334 -17.08 5.21 -1.87
N ARG A 335 -16.87 5.69 -0.63
CA ARG A 335 -17.87 6.51 0.07
C ARG A 335 -18.16 7.79 -0.69
N GLY A 336 -17.13 8.48 -1.17
CA GLY A 336 -17.28 9.66 -2.01
C GLY A 336 -18.14 9.35 -3.23
N THR A 337 -17.71 8.39 -4.04
CA THR A 337 -18.42 7.95 -5.27
C THR A 337 -19.89 7.61 -5.00
N LEU A 338 -20.15 6.83 -3.95
CA LEU A 338 -21.51 6.48 -3.52
C LEU A 338 -22.34 7.73 -3.19
N PHE A 339 -21.77 8.71 -2.49
CA PHE A 339 -22.48 9.92 -2.10
C PHE A 339 -22.75 10.83 -3.31
N HIS A 340 -21.83 10.93 -4.27
CA HIS A 340 -22.10 11.63 -5.53
C HIS A 340 -23.27 10.96 -6.29
N ALA A 341 -23.26 9.63 -6.41
CA ALA A 341 -24.34 8.90 -7.09
C ALA A 341 -25.71 9.13 -6.42
N ILE A 342 -25.76 9.12 -5.08
CA ILE A 342 -26.99 9.42 -4.33
C ILE A 342 -27.49 10.85 -4.61
N LEU A 343 -26.59 11.84 -4.57
CA LEU A 343 -26.95 13.24 -4.78
C LEU A 343 -27.34 13.53 -6.24
N HIS A 344 -26.71 12.85 -7.19
CA HIS A 344 -27.13 12.88 -8.60
C HIS A 344 -28.56 12.33 -8.76
N LEU A 345 -28.81 11.12 -8.25
CA LEU A 345 -30.13 10.48 -8.31
C LEU A 345 -31.20 11.33 -7.61
N PHE A 346 -30.88 11.93 -6.47
CA PHE A 346 -31.76 12.84 -5.76
C PHE A 346 -32.08 14.09 -6.59
N SER A 347 -31.06 14.74 -7.16
CA SER A 347 -31.24 15.96 -7.96
C SER A 347 -32.09 15.74 -9.21
N GLY A 348 -32.04 14.53 -9.78
CA GLY A 348 -32.88 14.15 -10.92
C GLY A 348 -34.31 13.71 -10.55
N SER A 349 -34.53 13.24 -9.32
CA SER A 349 -35.82 12.65 -8.89
C SER A 349 -36.71 13.61 -8.08
N VAL A 350 -36.14 14.58 -7.37
CA VAL A 350 -36.88 15.53 -6.52
C VAL A 350 -36.79 16.94 -7.09
N ALA A 351 -37.91 17.45 -7.62
CA ALA A 351 -37.96 18.77 -8.26
C ALA A 351 -37.89 19.95 -7.27
N ASP A 352 -38.54 19.84 -6.10
CA ASP A 352 -38.54 20.87 -5.06
C ASP A 352 -38.05 20.29 -3.72
N PRO A 353 -36.86 20.66 -3.23
CA PRO A 353 -36.34 20.18 -1.93
C PRO A 353 -37.12 20.72 -0.72
N ARG A 354 -38.05 21.66 -0.91
CA ARG A 354 -38.97 22.14 0.14
C ARG A 354 -40.17 21.20 0.31
N ALA A 355 -40.40 20.28 -0.62
CA ALA A 355 -41.50 19.34 -0.53
C ALA A 355 -41.38 18.50 0.77
N PRO A 356 -42.50 18.21 1.46
CA PRO A 356 -42.48 17.44 2.71
C PRO A 356 -41.83 16.06 2.58
N ASP A 357 -41.87 15.47 1.39
CA ASP A 357 -41.34 14.16 1.04
C ASP A 357 -39.90 14.20 0.49
N ALA A 358 -39.27 15.38 0.37
CA ALA A 358 -37.91 15.51 -0.18
C ALA A 358 -36.87 14.68 0.60
N LEU A 359 -36.97 14.65 1.93
CA LEU A 359 -36.12 13.79 2.76
C LEU A 359 -36.36 12.31 2.50
N ALA A 360 -37.62 11.89 2.36
CA ALA A 360 -37.95 10.51 2.04
C ALA A 360 -37.41 10.13 0.65
N GLY A 361 -37.46 11.05 -0.32
CA GLY A 361 -36.85 10.88 -1.64
C GLY A 361 -35.33 10.69 -1.59
N LEU A 362 -34.62 11.52 -0.81
CA LEU A 362 -33.17 11.38 -0.63
C LEU A 362 -32.79 10.06 0.05
N ILE A 363 -33.56 9.62 1.04
CA ILE A 363 -33.37 8.31 1.70
C ILE A 363 -33.64 7.16 0.72
N ALA A 364 -34.66 7.26 -0.13
CA ALA A 364 -34.96 6.25 -1.15
C ALA A 364 -33.84 6.16 -2.20
N ALA A 365 -33.32 7.30 -2.68
CA ALA A 365 -32.14 7.36 -3.55
C ALA A 365 -30.92 6.72 -2.86
N GLY A 366 -30.71 7.04 -1.58
CA GLY A 366 -29.72 6.39 -0.73
C GLY A 366 -29.84 4.87 -0.73
N ARG A 367 -31.03 4.34 -0.46
CA ARG A 367 -31.28 2.89 -0.44
C ARG A 367 -30.98 2.24 -1.79
N ALA A 368 -31.38 2.85 -2.89
CA ALA A 368 -31.10 2.34 -4.23
C ALA A 368 -29.59 2.24 -4.49
N CYS A 369 -28.84 3.31 -4.24
CA CYS A 369 -27.40 3.32 -4.47
C CYS A 369 -26.62 2.39 -3.53
N PHE A 370 -27.03 2.26 -2.25
CA PHE A 370 -26.42 1.31 -1.32
C PHE A 370 -26.67 -0.15 -1.73
N ALA A 371 -27.89 -0.46 -2.20
CA ALA A 371 -28.22 -1.78 -2.71
C ALA A 371 -27.42 -2.13 -3.97
N GLU A 372 -27.23 -1.17 -4.87
CA GLU A 372 -26.39 -1.32 -6.07
C GLU A 372 -24.91 -1.50 -5.71
N ALA A 373 -24.40 -0.75 -4.72
CA ALA A 373 -23.01 -0.84 -4.28
C ALA A 373 -22.66 -2.17 -3.58
N ALA A 374 -23.66 -2.90 -3.07
CA ALA A 374 -23.51 -4.21 -2.42
C ALA A 374 -22.33 -4.29 -1.42
N LEU A 375 -22.28 -3.30 -0.51
CA LEU A 375 -21.18 -3.16 0.46
C LEU A 375 -21.14 -4.33 1.46
N PRO A 376 -19.97 -4.65 2.04
CA PRO A 376 -19.90 -5.56 3.19
C PRO A 376 -20.80 -5.09 4.34
N ALA A 377 -21.46 -6.03 5.02
CA ALA A 377 -22.48 -5.73 6.02
C ALA A 377 -21.97 -4.84 7.18
N ASP A 378 -20.71 -5.04 7.60
CA ASP A 378 -20.06 -4.22 8.63
C ASP A 378 -19.78 -2.79 8.16
N VAL A 379 -19.45 -2.61 6.87
CA VAL A 379 -19.27 -1.28 6.27
C VAL A 379 -20.61 -0.57 6.14
N GLU A 380 -21.63 -1.24 5.61
CA GLU A 380 -22.98 -0.70 5.46
C GLU A 380 -23.57 -0.30 6.83
N ALA A 381 -23.41 -1.14 7.85
CA ALA A 381 -23.87 -0.87 9.21
C ALA A 381 -23.27 0.42 9.80
N VAL A 382 -22.10 0.86 9.32
CA VAL A 382 -21.47 2.13 9.74
C VAL A 382 -21.85 3.29 8.81
N TRP A 383 -21.88 3.06 7.50
CA TRP A 383 -22.07 4.13 6.52
C TRP A 383 -23.53 4.55 6.38
N TRP A 384 -24.46 3.60 6.46
CA TRP A 384 -25.89 3.87 6.33
C TRP A 384 -26.42 4.81 7.42
N PRO A 385 -26.20 4.55 8.73
CA PRO A 385 -26.68 5.47 9.77
C PRO A 385 -26.05 6.87 9.69
N ARG A 386 -24.78 6.94 9.23
CA ARG A 386 -24.10 8.23 9.00
C ARG A 386 -24.73 8.99 7.84
N PHE A 387 -25.07 8.30 6.77
CA PHE A 387 -25.79 8.88 5.65
C PHE A 387 -27.18 9.37 6.06
N GLU A 388 -27.96 8.59 6.82
CA GLU A 388 -29.29 9.03 7.31
C GLU A 388 -29.21 10.34 8.10
N LYS A 389 -28.22 10.46 8.99
CA LYS A 389 -27.98 11.71 9.74
C LYS A 389 -27.61 12.87 8.82
N LEU A 390 -26.79 12.60 7.81
CA LEU A 390 -26.36 13.60 6.84
C LEU A 390 -27.51 14.06 5.93
N ALA A 391 -28.41 13.14 5.54
CA ALA A 391 -29.52 13.39 4.64
C ALA A 391 -30.44 14.50 5.14
N ALA A 392 -30.76 14.52 6.44
CA ALA A 392 -31.56 15.60 7.04
C ALA A 392 -30.89 16.98 6.88
N ASN A 393 -29.58 17.06 7.11
CA ASN A 393 -28.83 18.32 7.00
C ASN A 393 -28.57 18.72 5.54
N ILE A 394 -28.50 17.76 4.60
CA ILE A 394 -28.48 18.03 3.17
C ILE A 394 -29.79 18.72 2.75
N ILE A 395 -30.94 18.19 3.16
CA ILE A 395 -32.24 18.79 2.85
C ILE A 395 -32.37 20.18 3.47
N GLU A 396 -31.90 20.38 4.70
CA GLU A 396 -31.94 21.70 5.32
C GLU A 396 -31.08 22.70 4.55
N TRP A 397 -29.86 22.31 4.17
CA TRP A 397 -29.01 23.14 3.30
C TRP A 397 -29.67 23.42 1.94
N GLU A 398 -30.28 22.42 1.28
CA GLU A 398 -31.01 22.63 0.01
C GLU A 398 -32.14 23.65 0.13
N ARG A 399 -32.88 23.63 1.25
CA ARG A 399 -33.97 24.58 1.51
C ARG A 399 -33.49 26.01 1.60
N THR A 400 -32.32 26.25 2.23
CA THR A 400 -31.76 27.61 2.34
C THR A 400 -31.49 28.27 0.98
N ARG A 401 -31.25 27.46 -0.06
CA ARG A 401 -30.94 27.93 -1.42
C ARG A 401 -32.12 27.83 -2.38
N ALA A 402 -33.20 27.14 -1.99
CA ALA A 402 -34.29 26.77 -2.90
C ALA A 402 -34.96 27.96 -3.58
N ASP A 403 -35.05 29.11 -2.91
CA ASP A 403 -35.69 30.31 -3.46
C ASP A 403 -34.79 31.04 -4.48
N ALA A 404 -33.47 30.88 -4.41
CA ALA A 404 -32.52 31.48 -5.34
C ALA A 404 -32.30 30.62 -6.60
N VAL A 405 -32.45 29.31 -6.49
CA VAL A 405 -32.15 28.33 -7.55
C VAL A 405 -33.37 28.08 -8.42
N THR A 406 -33.29 28.46 -9.71
CA THR A 406 -34.35 28.24 -10.70
C THR A 406 -34.36 26.80 -11.22
N ARG A 407 -33.19 26.20 -11.42
CA ARG A 407 -33.04 24.81 -11.88
C ARG A 407 -31.72 24.23 -11.41
N ARG A 408 -31.75 22.95 -11.03
CA ARG A 408 -30.58 22.17 -10.62
C ARG A 408 -30.19 21.24 -11.74
N HIS A 409 -28.91 21.16 -12.02
CA HIS A 409 -28.35 20.23 -12.98
C HIS A 409 -27.25 19.44 -12.29
N ALA A 410 -27.36 18.12 -12.29
CA ALA A 410 -26.36 17.25 -11.72
C ALA A 410 -25.58 16.57 -12.83
N GLU A 411 -24.29 16.39 -12.61
CA GLU A 411 -23.41 15.63 -13.50
C GLU A 411 -23.30 16.20 -14.93
N GLU A 412 -23.15 17.53 -15.03
CA GLU A 412 -23.13 18.23 -16.31
C GLU A 412 -21.77 18.14 -16.99
N ARG A 413 -21.77 17.81 -18.29
CA ARG A 413 -20.54 17.60 -19.06
C ARG A 413 -20.20 18.84 -19.89
N ALA A 414 -19.00 19.38 -19.65
CA ALA A 414 -18.43 20.38 -20.53
C ALA A 414 -17.84 19.73 -21.78
N GLY A 415 -18.23 20.24 -22.96
CA GLY A 415 -17.63 19.90 -24.23
C GLY A 415 -16.16 20.30 -24.31
N LYS A 416 -15.45 19.81 -25.34
CA LYS A 416 -14.07 20.21 -25.61
C LYS A 416 -14.04 21.66 -26.07
N THR A 417 -13.35 22.50 -25.31
CA THR A 417 -13.17 23.93 -25.60
C THR A 417 -11.70 24.22 -25.83
N VAL A 418 -11.37 24.89 -26.93
CA VAL A 418 -9.99 25.29 -27.24
C VAL A 418 -9.52 26.34 -26.24
N VAL A 419 -8.33 26.13 -25.66
CA VAL A 419 -7.75 27.06 -24.69
C VAL A 419 -6.90 28.11 -25.41
N GLY A 420 -7.49 29.29 -25.60
CA GLY A 420 -6.79 30.42 -26.19
C GLY A 420 -6.21 30.11 -27.56
N GLN A 421 -4.94 30.48 -27.79
CA GLN A 421 -4.24 30.19 -29.06
C GLN A 421 -3.43 28.90 -29.05
N SER A 422 -3.50 28.10 -27.97
CA SER A 422 -2.65 26.91 -27.81
C SER A 422 -2.96 25.75 -28.78
N GLY A 423 -4.17 25.73 -29.36
CA GLY A 423 -4.67 24.59 -30.14
C GLY A 423 -5.01 23.35 -29.28
N VAL A 424 -4.80 23.41 -27.97
CA VAL A 424 -5.11 22.36 -27.00
C VAL A 424 -6.52 22.56 -26.45
N THR A 425 -7.23 21.47 -26.20
CA THR A 425 -8.61 21.51 -25.69
C THR A 425 -8.72 21.11 -24.22
N LEU A 426 -9.57 21.81 -23.47
CA LEU A 426 -9.99 21.45 -22.13
C LEU A 426 -11.41 20.89 -22.16
N SER A 427 -11.67 19.85 -21.38
CA SER A 427 -13.04 19.44 -21.03
C SER A 427 -13.12 19.13 -19.55
N GLY A 428 -14.33 19.07 -19.01
CA GLY A 428 -14.52 18.80 -17.61
C GLY A 428 -15.95 18.39 -17.34
N TYR A 429 -16.24 18.35 -16.06
CA TYR A 429 -17.51 17.94 -15.56
C TYR A 429 -17.73 18.65 -14.24
N ALA A 430 -18.95 19.15 -14.03
CA ALA A 430 -19.35 19.72 -12.76
C ALA A 430 -20.30 18.73 -12.07
N ASP A 431 -20.05 18.41 -10.81
CA ASP A 431 -20.95 17.56 -10.03
C ASP A 431 -22.35 18.16 -9.98
N ARG A 432 -22.42 19.49 -9.81
CA ARG A 432 -23.67 20.22 -9.84
C ARG A 432 -23.52 21.65 -10.33
N VAL A 433 -24.47 22.07 -11.16
CA VAL A 433 -24.67 23.45 -11.60
C VAL A 433 -26.07 23.92 -11.23
N ASP A 434 -26.16 24.95 -10.40
CA ASP A 434 -27.43 25.59 -10.03
C ASP A 434 -27.63 26.85 -10.86
N LEU A 435 -28.69 26.88 -11.68
CA LEU A 435 -29.07 28.06 -12.45
C LEU A 435 -29.79 29.06 -11.56
N LEU A 436 -29.30 30.30 -11.57
CA LEU A 436 -29.86 31.43 -10.83
C LEU A 436 -30.54 32.43 -11.76
N ALA A 437 -31.22 33.40 -11.17
CA ALA A 437 -31.77 34.53 -11.91
C ALA A 437 -30.67 35.35 -12.61
N GLY A 438 -31.03 36.09 -13.65
CA GLY A 438 -30.11 37.01 -14.34
C GLY A 438 -29.02 36.33 -15.18
N GLY A 439 -29.15 35.04 -15.49
CA GLY A 439 -28.17 34.31 -16.30
C GLY A 439 -26.92 33.87 -15.54
N MET A 440 -26.95 33.99 -14.20
CA MET A 440 -25.90 33.51 -13.32
C MET A 440 -26.06 32.01 -13.02
N ALA A 441 -24.98 31.34 -12.64
CA ALA A 441 -25.06 29.98 -12.12
C ALA A 441 -23.96 29.70 -11.08
N ASP A 442 -24.25 28.80 -10.14
CA ASP A 442 -23.29 28.32 -9.15
C ASP A 442 -22.72 26.96 -9.57
N ILE A 443 -21.42 26.76 -9.36
CA ILE A 443 -20.76 25.47 -9.54
C ILE A 443 -20.40 24.90 -8.17
N LEU A 444 -20.94 23.73 -7.89
CA LEU A 444 -20.83 23.05 -6.61
C LEU A 444 -20.20 21.68 -6.81
N ASP A 445 -19.21 21.37 -5.97
CA ASP A 445 -18.51 20.08 -5.96
C ASP A 445 -18.69 19.43 -4.58
N TYR A 446 -19.19 18.19 -4.55
CA TYR A 446 -19.48 17.50 -3.30
C TYR A 446 -18.21 16.84 -2.75
N LYS A 447 -17.91 17.04 -1.47
CA LYS A 447 -16.69 16.46 -0.86
C LYS A 447 -16.98 15.83 0.50
N THR A 448 -16.72 14.53 0.59
CA THR A 448 -16.75 13.78 1.87
C THR A 448 -15.48 13.94 2.71
N GLY A 449 -14.49 14.67 2.20
CA GLY A 449 -13.21 14.95 2.87
C GLY A 449 -12.86 16.44 2.82
N SER A 450 -11.70 16.80 3.36
CA SER A 450 -11.24 18.20 3.49
C SER A 450 -10.33 18.69 2.35
N SER A 451 -10.00 17.81 1.39
CA SER A 451 -9.14 18.11 0.24
C SER A 451 -9.97 18.25 -1.05
N PRO A 452 -9.60 19.14 -1.99
CA PRO A 452 -8.62 20.22 -1.85
C PRO A 452 -9.04 21.22 -0.79
N SER A 453 -8.09 21.92 -0.14
CA SER A 453 -8.47 22.95 0.83
C SER A 453 -8.98 24.22 0.12
N LYS A 454 -9.81 25.00 0.81
CA LYS A 454 -10.25 26.34 0.36
C LYS A 454 -9.08 27.21 -0.10
N ALA A 455 -7.97 27.17 0.63
CA ALA A 455 -6.75 27.93 0.33
C ALA A 455 -6.13 27.50 -1.02
N GLN A 456 -6.02 26.19 -1.25
CA GLN A 456 -5.46 25.66 -2.50
C GLN A 456 -6.34 25.98 -3.71
N ALA A 457 -7.66 25.93 -3.55
CA ALA A 457 -8.59 26.30 -4.61
C ALA A 457 -8.57 27.82 -4.89
N HIS A 458 -8.58 28.64 -3.84
CA HIS A 458 -8.54 30.11 -3.96
C HIS A 458 -7.24 30.64 -4.61
N THR A 459 -6.11 30.01 -4.29
CA THR A 459 -4.79 30.33 -4.89
C THR A 459 -4.58 29.70 -6.27
N LEU A 460 -5.60 28.98 -6.78
CA LEU A 460 -5.58 28.23 -8.03
C LEU A 460 -4.49 27.15 -8.08
N LEU A 461 -4.00 26.66 -6.94
CA LEU A 461 -3.13 25.47 -6.88
C LEU A 461 -3.91 24.22 -7.31
N ALA A 462 -5.17 24.12 -6.85
CA ALA A 462 -6.15 23.13 -7.30
C ALA A 462 -7.24 23.85 -8.12
N PRO A 463 -7.02 24.09 -9.43
CA PRO A 463 -7.83 25.02 -10.22
C PRO A 463 -9.16 24.43 -10.71
N GLN A 464 -9.61 23.28 -10.19
CA GLN A 464 -10.74 22.54 -10.73
C GLN A 464 -12.03 23.38 -10.84
N LEU A 465 -12.55 23.87 -9.71
CA LEU A 465 -13.77 24.69 -9.68
C LEU A 465 -13.64 25.96 -10.54
N ALA A 466 -12.48 26.61 -10.52
CA ALA A 466 -12.25 27.82 -11.31
C ALA A 466 -12.25 27.54 -12.83
N LEU A 467 -11.66 26.41 -13.26
CA LEU A 467 -11.69 26.01 -14.66
C LEU A 467 -13.08 25.54 -15.12
N GLU A 468 -13.85 24.89 -14.25
CA GLU A 468 -15.27 24.60 -14.51
C GLU A 468 -16.06 25.89 -14.68
N GLY A 469 -15.82 26.91 -13.84
CA GLY A 469 -16.39 28.26 -13.99
C GLY A 469 -16.03 28.92 -15.32
N ALA A 470 -14.78 28.77 -15.75
CA ALA A 470 -14.31 29.29 -17.02
C ALA A 470 -14.98 28.62 -18.22
N LEU A 471 -15.17 27.29 -18.14
CA LEU A 471 -15.88 26.49 -19.13
C LEU A 471 -17.38 26.85 -19.20
N LEU A 472 -18.01 27.09 -18.05
CA LEU A 472 -19.40 27.55 -17.95
C LEU A 472 -19.62 28.88 -18.68
N ARG A 473 -18.75 29.85 -18.42
CA ARG A 473 -18.82 31.16 -19.07
C ARG A 473 -18.65 31.09 -20.58
N ARG A 474 -17.82 30.15 -21.04
CA ARG A 474 -17.56 29.90 -22.47
C ARG A 474 -18.65 29.06 -23.15
N GLY A 475 -19.73 28.71 -22.44
CA GLY A 475 -20.83 27.90 -22.98
C GLY A 475 -20.42 26.47 -23.31
N ALA A 476 -19.41 25.92 -22.62
CA ALA A 476 -18.94 24.56 -22.86
C ALA A 476 -19.97 23.51 -22.43
N PHE A 477 -20.82 23.82 -21.44
CA PHE A 477 -21.96 23.01 -21.05
C PHE A 477 -23.14 23.33 -21.97
N LYS A 478 -23.29 22.52 -23.03
CA LYS A 478 -24.19 22.81 -24.16
C LYS A 478 -25.64 23.04 -23.73
N ASP A 479 -26.11 22.26 -22.77
CA ASP A 479 -27.51 22.28 -22.33
C ASP A 479 -27.82 23.49 -21.42
N LEU A 480 -26.80 24.09 -20.81
CA LEU A 480 -26.90 25.26 -19.94
C LEU A 480 -26.77 26.58 -20.72
N GLY A 481 -26.01 26.56 -21.82
CA GLY A 481 -25.57 27.76 -22.53
C GLY A 481 -24.52 28.57 -21.75
N PRO A 482 -24.06 29.72 -22.27
CA PRO A 482 -23.14 30.58 -21.55
C PRO A 482 -23.82 31.20 -20.32
N ARG A 483 -23.20 31.03 -19.15
CA ARG A 483 -23.65 31.59 -17.87
C ARG A 483 -22.51 32.27 -17.14
N GLU A 484 -22.82 33.32 -16.39
CA GLU A 484 -21.83 33.96 -15.53
C GLU A 484 -21.73 33.18 -14.19
N PRO A 485 -20.54 32.71 -13.80
CA PRO A 485 -20.39 32.00 -12.54
C PRO A 485 -20.63 32.98 -11.37
N SER A 486 -21.52 32.63 -10.45
CA SER A 486 -21.86 33.41 -9.25
C SER A 486 -21.10 32.89 -8.04
N GLN A 487 -21.20 31.58 -7.80
CA GLN A 487 -20.49 30.88 -6.73
C GLN A 487 -19.62 29.74 -7.27
N LEU A 488 -18.47 29.55 -6.63
CA LEU A 488 -17.63 28.35 -6.77
C LEU A 488 -17.42 27.79 -5.36
N ALA A 489 -17.97 26.61 -5.06
CA ALA A 489 -17.94 26.10 -3.69
C ALA A 489 -17.81 24.59 -3.59
N PHE A 490 -17.14 24.15 -2.52
CA PHE A 490 -17.21 22.77 -2.06
C PHE A 490 -18.37 22.60 -1.10
N ILE A 491 -19.22 21.59 -1.32
CA ILE A 491 -20.23 21.20 -0.34
C ILE A 491 -19.63 20.11 0.54
N ARG A 492 -19.26 20.49 1.77
CA ARG A 492 -18.55 19.61 2.70
C ARG A 492 -19.54 18.72 3.43
N LEU A 493 -19.41 17.41 3.21
CA LEU A 493 -20.21 16.36 3.82
C LEU A 493 -19.39 15.66 4.89
N LYS A 494 -19.45 16.15 6.14
CA LYS A 494 -18.59 15.61 7.20
C LYS A 494 -19.19 14.36 7.87
N PRO A 495 -18.35 13.45 8.38
CA PRO A 495 -18.81 12.24 9.07
C PRO A 495 -19.65 12.48 10.33
N ASN A 496 -19.53 13.65 10.97
CA ASN A 496 -20.33 14.03 12.14
C ASN A 496 -21.78 14.42 11.79
N GLY A 497 -22.12 14.47 10.49
CA GLY A 497 -23.40 14.88 9.94
C GLY A 497 -23.44 16.35 9.52
N GLU A 498 -22.39 17.14 9.76
CA GLU A 498 -22.34 18.56 9.37
C GLU A 498 -22.29 18.71 7.85
N VAL A 499 -23.16 19.57 7.32
CA VAL A 499 -23.22 19.96 5.90
C VAL A 499 -23.07 21.47 5.84
N PHE A 500 -22.08 21.94 5.08
CA PHE A 500 -21.90 23.37 4.87
C PHE A 500 -21.24 23.65 3.52
N GLU A 501 -21.54 24.84 3.00
CA GLU A 501 -20.94 25.37 1.79
C GLU A 501 -19.62 26.07 2.13
N GLU A 502 -18.54 25.65 1.48
CA GLU A 502 -17.22 26.26 1.57
C GLU A 502 -16.89 26.95 0.25
N SER A 503 -17.30 28.22 0.13
CA SER A 503 -17.03 29.07 -1.04
C SER A 503 -15.54 29.34 -1.20
N ILE A 504 -14.98 29.16 -2.40
CA ILE A 504 -13.56 29.46 -2.68
C ILE A 504 -13.32 30.93 -3.00
N LEU A 505 -14.35 31.79 -2.95
CA LEU A 505 -14.29 33.19 -3.36
C LEU A 505 -13.54 34.08 -2.36
N GLU A 506 -13.38 33.65 -1.11
CA GLU A 506 -12.65 34.41 -0.10
C GLU A 506 -11.73 33.51 0.71
N HIS A 507 -10.46 33.87 0.81
CA HIS A 507 -9.53 33.27 1.77
C HIS A 507 -8.68 34.35 2.42
N ASN A 508 -8.41 34.25 3.73
CA ASN A 508 -7.63 35.23 4.50
C ASN A 508 -8.05 36.71 4.27
N ARG A 509 -9.36 36.98 4.22
CA ARG A 509 -9.95 38.31 3.96
C ARG A 509 -9.59 38.91 2.60
N GLN A 510 -9.28 38.06 1.61
CA GLN A 510 -9.07 38.45 0.22
C GLN A 510 -10.27 37.96 -0.60
N PRO A 511 -11.32 38.79 -0.76
CA PRO A 511 -12.47 38.44 -1.58
C PRO A 511 -12.10 38.55 -3.07
N ARG A 512 -12.62 37.62 -3.86
CA ARG A 512 -12.49 37.55 -5.32
C ARG A 512 -13.83 37.14 -5.90
N THR A 513 -14.17 37.65 -7.09
CA THR A 513 -15.39 37.17 -7.76
C THR A 513 -15.15 35.80 -8.39
N ALA A 514 -16.22 35.03 -8.58
CA ALA A 514 -16.16 33.75 -9.29
C ALA A 514 -15.65 33.95 -10.74
N THR A 515 -16.07 35.04 -11.40
CA THR A 515 -15.57 35.43 -12.73
C THR A 515 -14.08 35.71 -12.74
N ASP A 516 -13.54 36.43 -11.74
CA ASP A 516 -12.10 36.72 -11.67
C ASP A 516 -11.27 35.45 -11.48
N LEU A 517 -11.73 34.54 -10.62
CA LEU A 517 -11.06 33.24 -10.43
C LEU A 517 -11.09 32.40 -11.70
N ALA A 518 -12.24 32.36 -12.39
CA ALA A 518 -12.41 31.63 -13.64
C ALA A 518 -11.49 32.17 -14.76
N GLU A 519 -11.47 33.49 -14.98
CA GLU A 519 -10.63 34.09 -16.02
C GLU A 519 -9.14 34.00 -15.69
N GLU A 520 -8.76 34.17 -14.42
CA GLU A 520 -7.36 33.97 -14.03
C GLU A 520 -6.94 32.51 -14.23
N ALA A 521 -7.76 31.54 -13.81
CA ALA A 521 -7.46 30.13 -14.01
C ALA A 521 -7.30 29.79 -15.50
N TRP A 522 -8.16 30.34 -16.35
CA TRP A 522 -8.06 30.18 -17.79
C TRP A 522 -6.78 30.79 -18.37
N ALA A 523 -6.44 32.01 -17.98
CA ALA A 523 -5.23 32.68 -18.43
C ALA A 523 -3.94 31.97 -17.97
N ARG A 524 -3.92 31.47 -16.72
CA ARG A 524 -2.81 30.64 -16.20
C ARG A 524 -2.70 29.32 -16.96
N LEU A 525 -3.82 28.68 -17.27
CA LEU A 525 -3.83 27.47 -18.09
C LEU A 525 -3.31 27.73 -19.50
N GLU A 526 -3.74 28.81 -20.16
CA GLU A 526 -3.24 29.17 -21.50
C GLU A 526 -1.72 29.34 -21.50
N LYS A 527 -1.17 30.08 -20.52
CA LYS A 527 0.29 30.23 -20.35
C LYS A 527 0.99 28.88 -20.14
N LEU A 528 0.43 28.01 -19.30
CA LEU A 528 0.98 26.68 -19.04
C LEU A 528 1.02 25.84 -20.31
N LEU A 529 -0.05 25.87 -21.10
CA LEU A 529 -0.12 25.11 -22.36
C LEU A 529 0.83 25.67 -23.42
N ILE A 530 1.00 27.00 -23.49
CA ILE A 530 2.02 27.63 -24.34
C ILE A 530 3.44 27.21 -23.91
N HIS A 531 3.71 27.17 -22.60
CA HIS A 531 5.01 26.70 -22.09
C HIS A 531 5.32 25.26 -22.54
N TYR A 532 4.33 24.37 -22.54
CA TYR A 532 4.46 23.01 -23.07
C TYR A 532 4.31 22.90 -24.60
N ALA A 533 4.09 23.99 -25.32
CA ALA A 533 4.19 24.03 -26.78
C ALA A 533 5.64 24.24 -27.25
N ASP A 534 6.57 24.62 -26.36
CA ASP A 534 8.00 24.76 -26.66
C ASP A 534 8.71 23.38 -26.67
N PRO A 535 9.39 22.99 -27.77
CA PRO A 535 10.17 21.75 -27.84
C PRO A 535 11.21 21.57 -26.73
N VAL A 536 11.78 22.66 -26.18
CA VAL A 536 12.84 22.56 -25.16
C VAL A 536 12.30 22.31 -23.75
N THR A 537 11.02 22.59 -23.52
CA THR A 537 10.32 22.30 -22.27
C THR A 537 10.15 20.80 -22.11
N GLY A 538 10.64 20.27 -20.98
CA GLY A 538 10.46 18.86 -20.61
C GLY A 538 9.49 18.68 -19.45
N TYR A 539 8.99 17.45 -19.30
CA TYR A 539 8.02 17.09 -18.28
C TYR A 539 8.74 16.68 -16.99
N LEU A 540 8.93 17.64 -16.08
CA LEU A 540 9.72 17.47 -14.86
C LEU A 540 9.06 16.53 -13.83
N SER A 541 9.87 15.63 -13.26
CA SER A 541 9.70 14.95 -11.96
C SER A 541 9.14 15.83 -10.85
N ARG A 542 7.92 15.66 -10.32
CA ARG A 542 7.46 16.33 -9.07
C ARG A 542 7.68 17.86 -9.05
N ALA A 543 7.35 18.56 -10.13
CA ALA A 543 7.62 20.01 -10.29
C ALA A 543 7.21 20.87 -9.08
N LEU A 544 6.14 20.50 -8.39
CA LEU A 544 5.78 21.05 -7.08
C LEU A 544 5.79 19.93 -6.03
N PRO A 545 6.22 20.20 -4.78
CA PRO A 545 6.13 19.22 -3.70
C PRO A 545 4.70 18.67 -3.55
N PHE A 546 4.59 17.35 -3.32
CA PHE A 546 3.30 16.72 -2.98
C PHE A 546 2.76 17.25 -1.65
N ARG A 547 1.46 17.03 -1.42
CA ARG A 547 0.76 17.48 -0.21
C ARG A 547 1.40 16.85 1.04
N GLU A 548 1.29 17.51 2.19
CA GLU A 548 1.57 16.85 3.48
C GLU A 548 0.74 15.56 3.58
N GLY A 549 1.42 14.42 3.68
CA GLY A 549 0.80 13.08 3.77
C GLY A 549 0.70 12.30 2.45
N GLU A 550 0.95 12.90 1.30
CA GLU A 550 1.09 12.18 0.01
C GLU A 550 2.58 11.89 -0.22
N THR A 551 3.07 10.76 0.31
CA THR A 551 4.49 10.38 0.20
C THR A 551 4.85 9.78 -1.15
N ASP A 552 3.89 9.13 -1.83
CA ASP A 552 4.11 8.38 -3.07
C ASP A 552 3.12 8.77 -4.18
N GLY A 553 3.64 8.94 -5.40
CA GLY A 553 2.92 9.09 -6.64
C GLY A 553 3.10 7.87 -7.56
N ASP A 554 2.14 7.65 -8.45
CA ASP A 554 2.05 6.44 -9.29
C ASP A 554 3.33 6.11 -10.09
N TYR A 555 4.12 7.14 -10.45
CA TYR A 555 5.29 7.01 -11.32
C TYR A 555 6.62 7.31 -10.61
N ASP A 556 6.64 7.45 -9.28
CA ASP A 556 7.86 7.82 -8.55
C ASP A 556 8.96 6.77 -8.65
N HIS A 557 8.57 5.49 -8.71
CA HIS A 557 9.49 4.38 -8.93
C HIS A 557 10.19 4.49 -10.31
N LEU A 558 9.44 4.87 -11.35
CA LEU A 558 10.00 5.11 -12.69
C LEU A 558 10.85 6.38 -12.72
N ALA A 559 10.46 7.40 -11.97
CA ALA A 559 11.21 8.63 -11.84
C ALA A 559 12.43 8.50 -10.91
N ARG A 560 12.61 7.35 -10.24
CA ARG A 560 13.68 7.09 -9.25
C ARG A 560 13.75 8.14 -8.14
N VAL A 561 12.58 8.59 -7.65
CA VAL A 561 12.49 9.71 -6.69
C VAL A 561 13.33 9.49 -5.44
N LEU A 562 13.31 8.30 -4.87
CA LEU A 562 14.06 7.97 -3.66
C LEU A 562 15.58 8.13 -3.84
N GLU A 563 16.06 8.02 -5.09
CA GLU A 563 17.49 8.11 -5.39
C GLU A 563 17.96 9.56 -5.47
N TRP A 564 17.26 10.44 -6.19
CA TRP A 564 17.68 11.84 -6.32
C TRP A 564 17.20 12.74 -5.18
N SER A 565 16.12 12.38 -4.48
CA SER A 565 15.64 13.15 -3.32
C SER A 565 16.50 12.95 -2.07
N ALA A 566 17.14 11.77 -1.93
CA ALA A 566 18.07 11.49 -0.83
C ALA A 566 19.42 12.22 -1.00
N GLY A 567 19.75 12.66 -2.22
CA GLY A 567 21.01 13.32 -2.54
C GLY A 567 21.11 14.77 -2.06
N GLY A 568 20.00 15.40 -1.65
CA GLY A 568 19.91 16.85 -1.46
C GLY A 568 20.03 17.57 -2.81
N ASP A 569 19.06 18.42 -3.12
CA ASP A 569 18.99 19.15 -4.39
C ASP A 569 20.21 20.08 -4.53
N ALA A 570 21.29 19.57 -5.12
CA ALA A 570 22.46 20.37 -5.46
C ALA A 570 22.18 21.07 -6.79
N GLY A 571 21.39 22.15 -6.73
CA GLY A 571 21.28 23.13 -7.80
C GLY A 571 19.88 23.29 -8.37
N ASP A 572 19.04 24.08 -7.70
CA ASP A 572 18.16 25.05 -8.36
C ASP A 572 17.64 26.07 -7.32
N GLU A 573 18.50 27.03 -6.96
CA GLU A 573 18.02 28.34 -6.53
C GLU A 573 17.55 29.10 -7.78
N GLY A 574 16.25 29.22 -8.00
CA GLY A 574 15.76 30.21 -8.96
C GLY A 574 14.32 30.07 -9.45
N GLY A 575 13.45 30.92 -8.90
CA GLY A 575 12.41 31.58 -9.70
C GLY A 575 10.98 31.09 -9.49
N GLU A 576 10.19 31.90 -8.78
CA GLU A 576 8.73 31.93 -8.98
C GLU A 576 8.41 32.15 -10.47
N ALA A 577 7.58 31.28 -11.03
CA ALA A 577 6.88 31.49 -12.31
C ALA A 577 5.47 30.89 -12.25
#